data_AF-A0AAV4BRJ1-F1
#
_entry.id   AF-A0AAV4BRJ1-F1
#
_cell.length_a   1.000
_cell.length_b   1.000
_cell.length_c   1.000
_cell.angle_alpha   90.00
_cell.angle_beta   90.00
_cell.angle_gamma   90.00
#
_symmetry.space_group_name_H-M   'P 1'
#
loop_
_entity.id
_entity.type
_entity.pdbx_description
1 polymer ?
#
loop_
_entity_poly.entity_id
_entity_poly.type
_entity_poly.pdbx_seq_one_letter_code
_entity_poly.pdbx_strand_id
1 'polypeptide(L)'
;MEQRFALHHLTETALIRFQHASQRSDESLEEWAERLHNPALYAFEADSGTGMYQHEIKQMVLKFCTGCVDRETGLHAANMHREYLDDVIKDILQFQFNHAAIYGSWG
;
A
#
# COMPACT_ATOMS: atom_id res chain seq x y z
N MET A 1 -20.92 14.19 -23.61
CA MET A 1 -19.87 13.24 -24.04
C MET A 1 -18.53 13.55 -23.34
N GLU A 2 -18.24 14.82 -23.04
CA GLU A 2 -16.99 15.27 -22.39
C GLU A 2 -16.77 14.75 -20.96
N GLN A 3 -17.82 14.64 -20.14
CA GLN A 3 -17.70 14.16 -18.75
C GLN A 3 -17.19 12.73 -18.64
N ARG A 4 -17.55 11.84 -19.59
CA ARG A 4 -17.08 10.45 -19.61
C ARG A 4 -15.60 10.34 -19.98
N PHE A 5 -15.14 11.19 -20.91
CA PHE A 5 -13.72 11.25 -21.29
C PHE A 5 -12.85 11.78 -20.14
N ALA A 6 -13.28 12.84 -19.47
CA ALA A 6 -12.56 13.42 -18.33
C ALA A 6 -12.42 12.42 -17.17
N LEU A 7 -13.48 11.67 -16.85
CA LEU A 7 -13.46 10.65 -15.80
C LEU A 7 -12.48 9.52 -16.13
N HIS A 8 -12.48 9.04 -17.38
CA HIS A 8 -11.63 7.93 -17.80
C HIS A 8 -10.13 8.28 -17.73
N HIS A 9 -9.74 9.48 -18.14
CA HIS A 9 -8.35 9.95 -18.04
C HIS A 9 -7.87 10.10 -16.59
N LEU A 10 -8.78 10.48 -15.67
CA LEU A 10 -8.46 10.58 -14.24
C LEU A 10 -8.19 9.20 -13.62
N THR A 11 -9.00 8.20 -13.97
CA THR A 11 -8.81 6.81 -13.51
C THR A 11 -7.51 6.21 -14.02
N GLU A 12 -7.19 6.38 -15.31
CA GLU A 12 -5.94 5.87 -15.89
C GLU A 12 -4.71 6.50 -15.20
N THR A 13 -4.74 7.81 -14.99
CA THR A 13 -3.69 8.53 -14.28
C THR A 13 -3.56 8.05 -12.83
N ALA A 14 -4.67 7.80 -12.15
CA ALA A 14 -4.69 7.29 -10.78
C ALA A 14 -4.13 5.86 -10.69
N LEU A 15 -4.48 4.98 -11.64
CA LEU A 15 -3.96 3.61 -11.69
C LEU A 15 -2.45 3.59 -11.92
N ILE A 16 -1.94 4.42 -12.85
CA ILE A 16 -0.49 4.58 -13.08
C ILE A 16 0.20 5.06 -11.79
N ARG A 17 -0.35 6.09 -11.14
CA ARG A 17 0.19 6.60 -9.85
C ARG A 17 0.19 5.52 -8.78
N PHE A 18 -0.88 4.74 -8.67
CA PHE A 18 -0.97 3.62 -7.74
C PHE A 18 0.10 2.57 -8.03
N GLN A 19 0.24 2.13 -9.28
CA GLN A 19 1.21 1.11 -9.69
C GLN A 19 2.67 1.52 -9.47
N HIS A 20 2.99 2.81 -9.63
CA HIS A 20 4.33 3.36 -9.44
C HIS A 20 4.61 3.89 -8.04
N ALA A 21 3.63 3.88 -7.13
CA ALA A 21 3.83 4.36 -5.77
C ALA A 21 4.84 3.47 -5.01
N SER A 22 5.70 4.09 -4.22
CA SER A 22 6.60 3.41 -3.28
C SER A 22 6.73 4.29 -2.04
N GLN A 23 7.00 3.68 -0.89
CA GLN A 23 7.28 4.40 0.33
C GLN A 23 8.48 5.34 0.14
N ARG A 24 8.41 6.55 0.69
CA ARG A 24 9.50 7.51 0.77
C ARG A 24 10.38 7.22 1.98
N SER A 25 11.66 7.56 1.92
CA SER A 25 12.60 7.28 3.01
C SER A 25 12.32 8.09 4.28
N ASP A 26 11.60 9.19 4.17
CA ASP A 26 11.30 10.14 5.23
C ASP A 26 9.86 10.04 5.76
N GLU A 27 9.04 9.13 5.24
CA GLU A 27 7.65 8.94 5.67
C GLU A 27 7.46 7.66 6.50
N SER A 28 6.54 7.73 7.46
CA SER A 28 6.14 6.57 8.27
C SER A 28 5.34 5.54 7.47
N LEU A 29 5.12 4.36 8.05
CA LEU A 29 4.29 3.33 7.43
C LEU A 29 2.82 3.77 7.33
N GLU A 30 2.34 4.52 8.32
CA GLU A 30 1.01 5.11 8.36
C GLU A 30 0.86 6.19 7.28
N GLU A 31 1.82 7.11 7.17
CA GLU A 31 1.84 8.15 6.12
C GLU A 31 1.90 7.52 4.72
N TRP A 32 2.66 6.44 4.57
CA TRP A 32 2.68 5.65 3.33
C TRP A 32 1.31 5.04 3.02
N ALA A 33 0.65 4.45 4.01
CA ALA A 33 -0.67 3.85 3.84
C ALA A 33 -1.70 4.88 3.38
N GLU A 34 -1.75 6.05 4.03
CA GLU A 34 -2.64 7.16 3.66
C GLU A 34 -2.34 7.66 2.24
N ARG A 35 -1.06 7.85 1.91
CA ARG A 35 -0.66 8.32 0.57
C ARG A 35 -0.96 7.31 -0.52
N LEU A 36 -0.89 6.01 -0.23
CA LEU A 36 -1.26 4.94 -1.16
C LEU A 36 -2.77 4.82 -1.34
N HIS A 37 -3.56 5.12 -0.29
CA HIS A 37 -5.01 5.07 -0.32
C HIS A 37 -5.61 6.09 -1.30
N ASN A 38 -5.06 7.31 -1.33
CA ASN A 38 -5.54 8.39 -2.20
C ASN A 38 -5.62 8.01 -3.70
N PRO A 39 -4.54 7.55 -4.37
CA PRO A 39 -4.62 7.11 -5.76
C PRO A 39 -5.44 5.82 -5.92
N ALA A 40 -5.50 4.94 -4.91
CA ALA A 40 -6.31 3.73 -4.96
C ALA A 40 -7.81 4.05 -5.05
N LEU A 41 -8.30 5.02 -4.28
CA LEU A 41 -9.68 5.49 -4.35
C LEU A 41 -10.07 5.85 -5.79
N TYR A 42 -9.32 6.75 -6.44
CA TYR A 42 -9.65 7.16 -7.82
C TYR A 42 -9.37 6.09 -8.88
N ALA A 43 -8.41 5.20 -8.65
CA ALA A 43 -8.08 4.11 -9.57
C ALA A 43 -9.18 3.05 -9.63
N PHE A 44 -9.90 2.84 -8.52
CA PHE A 44 -10.86 1.74 -8.37
C PHE A 44 -12.32 2.20 -8.26
N GLU A 45 -12.60 3.42 -7.80
CA GLU A 45 -13.96 3.98 -7.66
C GLU A 45 -14.72 4.09 -9.00
N ALA A 46 -14.01 4.18 -10.13
CA ALA A 46 -14.64 4.17 -11.46
C ALA A 46 -15.26 2.81 -11.84
N ASP A 47 -14.75 1.71 -11.27
CA ASP A 47 -15.25 0.35 -11.50
C ASP A 47 -16.27 -0.09 -10.43
N SER A 48 -16.19 0.48 -9.22
CA SER A 48 -16.97 0.06 -8.06
C SER A 48 -17.89 1.16 -7.55
N GLY A 49 -19.08 1.27 -8.14
CA GLY A 49 -20.11 2.24 -7.72
C GLY A 49 -20.57 2.16 -6.24
N THR A 50 -19.97 1.28 -5.42
CA THR A 50 -20.22 1.11 -3.98
C THR A 50 -18.96 0.57 -3.25
N GLY A 51 -17.99 1.43 -2.94
CA GLY A 51 -16.87 1.12 -2.03
C GLY A 51 -15.84 0.11 -2.56
N MET A 52 -14.73 -0.06 -1.83
CA MET A 52 -13.66 -0.94 -2.29
C MET A 52 -14.04 -2.42 -2.20
N TYR A 53 -13.92 -3.15 -3.31
CA TYR A 53 -14.11 -4.60 -3.33
C TYR A 53 -12.91 -5.33 -2.71
N GLN A 54 -13.12 -6.58 -2.25
CA GLN A 54 -12.06 -7.42 -1.68
C GLN A 54 -10.81 -7.55 -2.57
N HIS A 55 -10.98 -7.55 -3.90
CA HIS A 55 -9.86 -7.57 -4.84
C HIS A 55 -8.97 -6.31 -4.72
N GLU A 56 -9.58 -5.14 -4.60
CA GLU A 56 -8.87 -3.85 -4.55
C GLU A 56 -8.12 -3.69 -3.23
N ILE A 57 -8.71 -4.20 -2.13
CA ILE A 57 -8.03 -4.27 -0.83
C ILE A 57 -6.78 -5.16 -0.92
N LYS A 58 -6.85 -6.30 -1.61
CA LYS A 58 -5.68 -7.16 -1.84
C LYS A 58 -4.61 -6.48 -2.68
N GLN A 59 -5.01 -5.74 -3.72
CA GLN A 59 -4.06 -4.94 -4.52
C GLN A 59 -3.38 -3.88 -3.67
N MET A 60 -4.14 -3.21 -2.79
CA MET A 60 -3.62 -2.19 -1.88
C MET A 60 -2.63 -2.77 -0.87
N VAL A 61 -2.96 -3.90 -0.24
CA VAL A 61 -2.05 -4.61 0.69
C VAL A 61 -0.78 -5.04 -0.04
N LEU A 62 -0.90 -5.68 -1.20
CA LEU A 62 0.27 -6.13 -1.97
C LEU A 62 1.14 -4.93 -2.38
N LYS A 63 0.51 -3.83 -2.80
CA LYS A 63 1.23 -2.63 -3.22
C LYS A 63 1.92 -1.94 -2.06
N PHE A 64 1.28 -1.91 -0.89
CA PHE A 64 1.88 -1.39 0.34
C PHE A 64 3.16 -2.15 0.68
N CYS A 65 3.08 -3.49 0.75
CA CYS A 65 4.22 -4.35 1.09
C CYS A 65 5.35 -4.25 0.07
N THR A 66 5.04 -4.30 -1.23
CA THR A 66 6.06 -4.25 -2.30
C THR A 66 6.65 -2.85 -2.48
N GLY A 67 5.95 -1.82 -2.00
CA GLY A 67 6.40 -0.43 -2.03
C GLY A 67 7.25 -0.03 -0.82
N CYS A 68 7.36 -0.85 0.23
CA CYS A 68 8.13 -0.53 1.43
C CYS A 68 9.60 -0.21 1.11
N VAL A 69 10.16 0.77 1.84
CA VAL A 69 11.60 1.10 1.77
C VAL A 69 12.44 -0.08 2.25
N ASP A 70 12.04 -0.66 3.37
CA ASP A 70 12.60 -1.91 3.87
C ASP A 70 11.94 -3.09 3.15
N ARG A 71 12.58 -3.53 2.07
CA ARG A 71 12.10 -4.62 1.22
C ARG A 71 11.99 -5.96 1.95
N GLU A 72 12.83 -6.19 2.96
CA GLU A 72 12.81 -7.46 3.71
C GLU A 72 11.54 -7.55 4.56
N THR A 73 11.24 -6.50 5.32
CA THR A 73 9.99 -6.43 6.09
C THR A 73 8.76 -6.45 5.19
N GLY A 74 8.80 -5.75 4.05
CA GLY A 74 7.71 -5.74 3.08
C GLY A 74 7.43 -7.13 2.51
N LEU A 75 8.48 -7.88 2.13
CA LEU A 75 8.34 -9.27 1.68
C LEU A 75 7.80 -10.18 2.78
N HIS A 76 8.29 -10.03 4.02
CA HIS A 76 7.78 -10.79 5.15
C HIS A 76 6.28 -10.57 5.34
N ALA A 77 5.85 -9.30 5.40
CA ALA A 77 4.44 -8.96 5.60
C ALA A 77 3.54 -9.37 4.42
N ALA A 78 4.04 -9.35 3.18
CA ALA A 78 3.31 -9.86 2.02
C ALA A 78 2.96 -11.36 2.14
N ASN A 79 3.81 -12.14 2.81
CA ASN A 79 3.59 -13.57 3.04
C ASN A 79 2.64 -13.87 4.22
N MET A 80 2.24 -12.87 5.00
CA MET A 80 1.33 -13.03 6.15
C MET A 80 -0.15 -13.01 5.73
N HIS A 81 -0.45 -12.76 4.45
CA HIS A 81 -1.80 -12.82 3.87
C HIS A 81 -2.86 -12.02 4.64
N ARG A 82 -2.49 -10.84 5.14
CA ARG A 82 -3.41 -9.93 5.85
C ARG A 82 -4.41 -9.29 4.90
N GLU A 83 -5.60 -9.01 5.41
CA GLU A 83 -6.67 -8.34 4.66
C GLU A 83 -6.72 -6.83 4.91
N TYR A 84 -6.04 -6.33 5.95
CA TYR A 84 -6.09 -4.93 6.35
C TYR A 84 -4.68 -4.35 6.51
N LEU A 85 -4.48 -3.12 6.04
CA LEU A 85 -3.19 -2.43 6.15
C LEU A 85 -2.75 -2.25 7.60
N ASP A 86 -3.67 -2.00 8.54
CA ASP A 86 -3.34 -1.87 9.96
C ASP A 86 -2.65 -3.13 10.52
N ASP A 87 -3.08 -4.31 10.08
CA ASP A 87 -2.48 -5.57 10.52
C ASP A 87 -1.12 -5.80 9.84
N VAL A 88 -0.98 -5.38 8.58
CA VAL A 88 0.30 -5.39 7.87
C VAL A 88 1.32 -4.49 8.56
N ILE A 89 0.91 -3.27 8.95
CA ILE A 89 1.77 -2.31 9.66
C ILE A 89 2.23 -2.91 10.99
N LYS A 90 1.32 -3.52 11.77
CA LYS A 90 1.68 -4.20 13.02
C LYS A 90 2.69 -5.33 12.79
N ASP A 91 2.49 -6.17 11.78
CA ASP A 91 3.42 -7.26 11.45
C ASP A 91 4.81 -6.71 11.09
N ILE A 92 4.89 -5.64 10.29
CA ILE A 92 6.16 -4.99 9.93
C ILE A 92 6.86 -4.44 11.17
N LEU A 93 6.17 -3.66 11.99
CA LEU A 93 6.74 -3.07 13.20
C LEU A 93 7.21 -4.15 14.18
N GLN A 94 6.44 -5.24 14.32
CA GLN A 94 6.82 -6.37 15.16
C GLN A 94 8.07 -7.09 14.63
N PHE A 95 8.17 -7.28 13.31
CA PHE A 95 9.37 -7.86 12.69
C PHE A 95 10.59 -6.97 12.93
N GLN A 96 10.48 -5.65 12.67
CA GLN A 96 11.56 -4.70 12.88
C GLN A 96 12.05 -4.71 14.33
N PHE A 97 11.11 -4.70 15.30
CA PHE A 97 11.42 -4.79 16.71
C PHE A 97 12.15 -6.09 17.07
N ASN A 98 11.62 -7.24 16.63
CA ASN A 98 12.22 -8.55 16.92
C ASN A 98 13.59 -8.70 16.28
N HIS A 99 13.73 -8.28 15.03
CA HIS A 99 14.98 -8.33 14.30
C HIS A 99 16.05 -7.47 14.98
N ALA A 100 15.71 -6.25 15.39
CA ALA A 100 16.61 -5.39 16.15
C ALA A 100 16.97 -5.99 17.53
N ALA A 101 16.02 -6.62 18.22
CA ALA A 101 16.28 -7.23 19.52
C ALA A 101 17.19 -8.47 19.44
N ILE A 102 17.07 -9.28 18.38
CA ILE A 102 17.82 -10.54 18.22
C ILE A 102 19.18 -10.28 17.57
N TYR A 103 19.23 -9.41 16.56
CA TYR A 103 20.41 -9.22 15.71
C TYR A 103 21.05 -7.84 15.86
N GLY A 104 20.36 -6.87 16.45
CA GLY A 104 20.81 -5.48 16.60
C GLY A 104 21.76 -5.23 17.77
N SER A 105 22.15 -6.24 18.54
CA SER A 105 23.14 -6.12 19.61
C SER A 105 24.53 -6.60 19.16
N TRP A 106 25.19 -5.80 18.33
CA TRP A 106 26.67 -5.66 18.27
C TRP A 106 27.01 -4.22 17.84
N GLY A 107 27.20 -3.36 18.83
CA GLY A 107 27.97 -2.12 18.76
C GLY A 107 29.04 -2.16 19.84
#